data_AF-A0A971JAL1-F1
#
_entry.id   AF-A0A971JAL1-F1
#
_cell.length_a   1.000
_cell.length_b   1.000
_cell.length_c   1.000
_cell.angle_alpha   90.00
_cell.angle_beta   90.00
_cell.angle_gamma   90.00
#
_symmetry.space_group_name_H-M   'P 1'
#
loop_
_entity.id
_entity.type
_entity.pdbx_description
1 polymer ?
#
loop_
_entity_poly.entity_id
_entity_poly.type
_entity_poly.pdbx_seq_one_letter_code
_entity_poly.pdbx_strand_id
1 'polypeptide(L)'
;MDVGALYITLKLAVVVTLILVVVAAPMAYLLAYVRFPGKSLVETLVYLPMALPPTVIGFYLVMFMGPRGGLGRLWQMATGSPLLFTFQGVVIASLIYSIPFAVQPMKAAFQKIDRRMIENAYVLGLSARETFFRVVIPNSKSGIVAAAVLVFLHTIGAFGILMMVGGSIPGETRVAS
;
A
#
# COMPACT_ATOMS: atom_id res chain seq x y z
N MET A 1 9.71 20.25 18.61
CA MET A 1 9.45 19.12 17.70
C MET A 1 10.79 18.51 17.34
N ASP A 2 10.93 17.19 17.49
CA ASP A 2 12.18 16.48 17.18
C ASP A 2 12.37 16.44 15.65
N VAL A 3 13.37 17.15 15.12
CA VAL A 3 13.62 17.23 13.66
C VAL A 3 13.85 15.84 13.06
N GLY A 4 14.49 14.94 13.81
CA GLY A 4 14.69 13.55 13.41
C GLY A 4 13.38 12.77 13.25
N ALA A 5 12.41 12.98 14.12
CA ALA A 5 11.11 12.32 14.03
C ALA A 5 10.33 12.80 12.79
N LEU A 6 10.42 14.09 12.46
CA LEU A 6 9.79 14.64 11.26
C LEU A 6 10.41 14.05 9.99
N TYR A 7 11.74 13.91 9.96
CA TYR A 7 12.46 13.29 8.86
C TYR A 7 12.03 11.84 8.63
N ILE A 8 11.96 11.02 9.70
CA ILE A 8 11.55 9.61 9.60
C ILE A 8 10.10 9.51 9.11
N THR A 9 9.22 10.39 9.59
CA THR A 9 7.80 10.43 9.17
C THR A 9 7.66 10.74 7.69
N LEU A 10 8.34 11.80 7.21
CA LEU A 10 8.33 12.17 5.80
C LEU A 10 8.95 11.07 4.93
N LYS A 11 10.08 10.52 5.35
CA LYS A 11 10.75 9.41 4.66
C LYS A 11 9.82 8.20 4.55
N LEU A 12 9.17 7.81 5.64
CA LEU A 12 8.21 6.71 5.66
C LEU A 12 7.03 6.99 4.72
N ALA A 13 6.40 8.16 4.82
CA ALA A 13 5.25 8.53 4.01
C ALA A 13 5.59 8.52 2.50
N VAL A 14 6.76 9.05 2.10
CA VAL A 14 7.22 9.01 0.71
C VAL A 14 7.46 7.58 0.24
N VAL A 15 8.19 6.77 1.02
CA VAL A 15 8.51 5.38 0.64
C VAL A 15 7.24 4.55 0.47
N VAL A 16 6.33 4.61 1.45
CA VAL A 16 5.06 3.88 1.43
C VAL A 16 4.20 4.32 0.26
N THR A 17 4.11 5.63 0.01
CA THR A 17 3.33 6.19 -1.11
C THR A 17 3.86 5.70 -2.46
N LEU A 18 5.18 5.76 -2.69
CA LEU A 18 5.77 5.32 -3.95
C LEU A 18 5.53 3.83 -4.19
N ILE A 19 5.76 3.00 -3.18
CA ILE A 19 5.56 1.54 -3.29
C ILE A 19 4.07 1.24 -3.54
N LEU A 20 3.16 1.84 -2.77
CA LEU A 20 1.74 1.59 -2.93
C LEU A 20 1.20 2.09 -4.26
N VAL A 21 1.64 3.24 -4.77
CA VAL A 21 1.19 3.70 -6.09
C VAL A 21 1.56 2.71 -7.19
N VAL A 22 2.79 2.18 -7.14
CA VAL A 22 3.28 1.21 -8.14
C VAL A 22 2.58 -0.14 -8.02
N VAL A 23 2.32 -0.62 -6.80
CA VAL A 23 1.70 -1.94 -6.57
C VAL A 23 0.17 -1.88 -6.69
N ALA A 24 -0.45 -0.81 -6.22
CA ALA A 24 -1.91 -0.64 -6.24
C ALA A 24 -2.42 -0.36 -7.65
N ALA A 25 -1.65 0.29 -8.53
CA ALA A 25 -2.08 0.56 -9.90
C ALA A 25 -2.42 -0.73 -10.70
N PRO A 26 -1.54 -1.73 -10.83
CA PRO A 26 -1.90 -2.98 -11.50
C PRO A 26 -3.01 -3.74 -10.75
N MET A 27 -3.01 -3.71 -9.42
CA MET A 27 -4.07 -4.34 -8.62
C MET A 27 -5.45 -3.71 -8.88
N ALA A 28 -5.52 -2.38 -8.86
CA ALA A 28 -6.72 -1.62 -9.18
C ALA A 28 -7.19 -1.87 -10.61
N TYR A 29 -6.27 -2.02 -11.57
CA TYR A 29 -6.60 -2.39 -12.95
C TYR A 29 -7.23 -3.78 -13.05
N LEU A 30 -6.62 -4.79 -12.39
CA LEU A 30 -7.16 -6.15 -12.34
C LEU A 30 -8.55 -6.17 -11.69
N LEU A 31 -8.72 -5.43 -10.59
CA LEU A 31 -10.00 -5.33 -9.89
C LEU A 31 -11.04 -4.50 -10.64
N ALA A 32 -10.63 -3.54 -11.48
CA ALA A 32 -11.56 -2.75 -12.30
C ALA A 32 -12.06 -3.53 -13.51
N TYR A 33 -11.18 -4.18 -14.27
CA TYR A 33 -11.51 -4.66 -15.61
C TYR A 33 -11.45 -6.18 -15.81
N VAL A 34 -10.65 -6.89 -15.01
CA VAL A 34 -10.48 -8.34 -15.20
C VAL A 34 -11.51 -9.11 -14.38
N ARG A 35 -12.05 -10.17 -14.98
CA ARG A 35 -12.89 -11.17 -14.30
C ARG A 35 -12.07 -12.43 -14.10
N PHE A 36 -11.88 -12.83 -12.85
CA PHE A 36 -11.15 -14.05 -12.48
C PHE A 36 -11.79 -14.69 -11.24
N PRO A 37 -11.73 -16.02 -11.09
CA PRO A 37 -12.23 -16.71 -9.90
C PRO A 37 -11.45 -16.24 -8.67
N GLY A 38 -12.15 -15.84 -7.60
CA GLY A 38 -11.54 -15.32 -6.38
C GLY A 38 -11.38 -13.80 -6.31
N LYS A 39 -11.84 -13.04 -7.32
CA LYS A 39 -11.83 -11.57 -7.29
C LYS A 39 -12.44 -10.96 -6.02
N SER A 40 -13.59 -11.49 -5.58
CA SER A 40 -14.25 -11.03 -4.35
C SER A 40 -13.39 -11.22 -3.11
N LEU A 41 -12.66 -12.35 -3.02
CA LEU A 41 -11.74 -12.61 -1.93
C LEU A 41 -10.56 -11.62 -1.94
N VAL A 42 -9.99 -11.35 -3.12
CA VAL A 42 -8.90 -10.36 -3.26
C VAL A 42 -9.39 -8.96 -2.86
N GLU A 43 -10.57 -8.54 -3.32
CA GLU A 43 -11.16 -7.26 -2.90
C GLU A 43 -11.37 -7.20 -1.39
N THR A 44 -11.89 -8.27 -0.80
CA THR A 44 -12.11 -8.37 0.65
C THR A 44 -10.79 -8.23 1.40
N LEU A 45 -9.74 -8.94 0.98
CA LEU A 45 -8.42 -8.86 1.62
C LEU A 45 -7.79 -7.46 1.51
N VAL A 46 -7.96 -6.79 0.38
CA VAL A 46 -7.46 -5.41 0.17
C VAL A 46 -8.20 -4.41 1.07
N TYR A 47 -9.50 -4.58 1.27
CA TYR A 47 -10.32 -3.67 2.09
C TYR A 47 -10.40 -4.06 3.56
N LEU A 48 -9.96 -5.27 3.92
CA LEU A 48 -9.95 -5.77 5.29
C LEU A 48 -9.29 -4.81 6.30
N PRO A 49 -8.18 -4.11 5.99
CA PRO A 49 -7.58 -3.15 6.91
C PRO A 49 -8.51 -1.98 7.29
N MET A 50 -9.49 -1.63 6.44
CA MET A 50 -10.46 -0.58 6.77
C MET A 50 -11.50 -1.03 7.80
N ALA A 51 -11.77 -2.35 7.87
CA ALA A 51 -12.77 -2.92 8.77
C ALA A 51 -12.20 -3.20 10.17
N LEU A 52 -10.88 -3.38 10.28
CA LEU A 52 -10.23 -3.74 11.53
C LEU A 52 -9.73 -2.52 12.29
N PRO A 53 -9.87 -2.48 13.64
CA PRO A 53 -9.23 -1.47 14.45
C PRO A 53 -7.69 -1.48 14.25
N PRO A 54 -7.02 -0.32 14.25
CA PRO A 54 -5.56 -0.26 14.04
C PRO A 54 -4.77 -1.12 15.03
N THR A 55 -5.24 -1.21 16.28
CA THR A 55 -4.62 -2.05 17.32
C THR A 55 -4.67 -3.54 16.98
N VAL A 56 -5.76 -4.01 16.37
CA VAL A 56 -5.91 -5.42 15.96
C VAL A 56 -4.92 -5.73 14.84
N ILE A 57 -4.82 -4.84 13.86
CA ILE A 57 -3.84 -4.95 12.76
C ILE A 57 -2.42 -4.97 13.34
N GLY A 58 -2.08 -4.01 14.21
CA GLY A 58 -0.78 -3.92 14.86
C GLY A 58 -0.42 -5.18 15.64
N PHE A 59 -1.35 -5.74 16.41
CA PHE A 59 -1.15 -6.98 17.16
C PHE A 59 -0.81 -8.17 16.24
N TYR A 60 -1.60 -8.39 15.19
CA TYR A 60 -1.34 -9.49 14.25
C TYR A 60 -0.04 -9.29 13.46
N LEU A 61 0.29 -8.04 13.09
CA LEU A 61 1.56 -7.73 12.45
C LEU A 61 2.74 -8.03 13.36
N VAL A 62 2.67 -7.65 14.64
CA VAL A 62 3.72 -7.99 15.63
C VAL A 62 3.88 -9.51 15.75
N MET A 63 2.78 -10.26 15.81
CA MET A 63 2.82 -11.72 15.88
C MET A 63 3.44 -12.34 14.61
N PHE A 64 3.11 -11.81 13.43
CA PHE A 64 3.56 -12.35 12.15
C PHE A 64 5.00 -11.95 11.78
N MET A 65 5.40 -10.73 12.14
CA MET A 65 6.74 -10.17 11.88
C MET A 65 7.73 -10.43 13.03
N GLY A 66 7.25 -10.89 14.18
CA GLY A 66 8.09 -11.26 15.30
C GLY A 66 8.95 -12.51 15.04
N PRO A 67 9.91 -12.83 15.93
CA PRO A 67 10.89 -13.89 15.71
C PRO A 67 10.29 -15.29 15.53
N ARG A 68 9.10 -15.54 16.08
CA ARG A 68 8.36 -16.81 15.93
C ARG A 68 7.36 -16.79 14.76
N GLY A 69 7.12 -15.62 14.18
CA GLY A 69 6.19 -15.42 13.07
C GLY A 69 6.74 -15.93 11.73
N GLY A 70 5.85 -16.12 10.76
CA GLY A 70 6.24 -16.59 9.42
C GLY A 70 7.17 -15.59 8.71
N LEU A 71 6.75 -14.33 8.63
CA LEU A 71 7.52 -13.29 7.95
C LEU A 71 8.78 -12.91 8.71
N GLY A 72 8.72 -12.85 10.04
CA GLY A 72 9.90 -12.55 10.87
C GLY A 72 11.02 -13.58 10.71
N ARG A 73 10.68 -14.88 10.70
CA ARG A 73 11.68 -15.95 10.47
C ARG A 73 12.31 -15.88 9.09
N LEU A 74 11.48 -15.71 8.04
CA LEU A 74 11.99 -15.59 6.67
C LEU A 74 12.93 -14.39 6.52
N TRP A 75 12.56 -13.26 7.12
CA TRP A 75 13.40 -12.07 7.12
C TRP A 75 14.72 -12.28 7.85
N GLN A 76 14.68 -12.91 9.02
CA GLN A 76 15.87 -13.19 9.81
C GLN A 76 16.81 -14.17 9.09
N MET A 77 16.27 -15.18 8.40
CA MET A 77 17.06 -16.08 7.56
C MET A 77 17.73 -15.35 6.39
N ALA A 78 17.05 -14.39 5.78
CA ALA A 78 17.56 -13.65 4.62
C ALA A 78 18.55 -12.53 4.98
N THR A 79 18.38 -11.88 6.13
CA THR A 79 19.11 -10.63 6.49
C THR A 79 19.94 -10.75 7.77
N GLY A 80 19.75 -11.81 8.56
CA GLY A 80 20.37 -11.97 9.87
C GLY A 80 19.82 -11.04 10.97
N SER A 81 18.87 -10.16 10.66
CA SER A 81 18.36 -9.13 11.59
C SER A 81 16.87 -9.32 11.91
N PRO A 82 16.38 -8.84 13.07
CA PRO A 82 14.95 -8.82 13.36
C PRO A 82 14.20 -7.85 12.44
N LEU A 83 12.92 -8.12 12.17
CA LEU A 83 12.08 -7.24 11.37
C LEU A 83 11.34 -6.20 12.22
N LEU A 84 10.92 -6.57 13.43
CA LEU A 84 10.28 -5.65 14.38
C LEU A 84 11.26 -4.57 14.82
N PHE A 85 10.70 -3.39 15.14
CA PHE A 85 11.46 -2.23 15.60
C PHE A 85 12.46 -1.67 14.59
N THR A 86 12.34 -2.05 13.31
CA THR A 86 13.17 -1.51 12.21
C THR A 86 12.33 -0.63 11.29
N PHE A 87 13.01 0.25 10.54
CA PHE A 87 12.36 1.06 9.50
C PHE A 87 11.63 0.18 8.47
N GLN A 88 12.21 -0.94 8.08
CA GLN A 88 11.63 -1.90 7.14
C GLN A 88 10.34 -2.52 7.70
N GLY A 89 10.32 -2.87 8.98
CA GLY A 89 9.13 -3.38 9.63
C GLY A 89 8.00 -2.34 9.62
N VAL A 90 8.33 -1.09 9.96
CA VAL A 90 7.38 0.03 9.94
C VAL A 90 6.86 0.30 8.51
N VAL A 91 7.71 0.20 7.49
CA VAL A 91 7.30 0.28 6.07
C VAL A 91 6.30 -0.83 5.73
N ILE A 92 6.60 -2.10 6.01
CA ILE A 92 5.70 -3.23 5.69
C ILE A 92 4.35 -3.08 6.39
N ALA A 93 4.36 -2.71 7.68
CA ALA A 93 3.13 -2.47 8.43
C ALA A 93 2.30 -1.35 7.78
N SER A 94 2.95 -0.26 7.38
CA SER A 94 2.30 0.87 6.72
C SER A 94 1.74 0.50 5.34
N LEU A 95 2.42 -0.36 4.58
CA LEU A 95 1.91 -0.86 3.29
C LEU A 95 0.60 -1.63 3.48
N ILE A 96 0.57 -2.56 4.45
CA ILE A 96 -0.62 -3.38 4.72
C ILE A 96 -1.77 -2.52 5.23
N TYR A 97 -1.49 -1.58 6.12
CA TYR A 97 -2.52 -0.70 6.66
C TYR A 97 -3.07 0.28 5.61
N SER A 98 -2.20 0.79 4.74
CA SER A 98 -2.55 1.88 3.81
C SER A 98 -3.00 1.40 2.43
N ILE A 99 -2.89 0.11 2.11
CA ILE A 99 -3.26 -0.44 0.79
C ILE A 99 -4.68 -0.08 0.31
N PRO A 100 -5.76 -0.08 1.13
CA PRO A 100 -7.09 0.28 0.63
C PRO A 100 -7.15 1.74 0.15
N PHE A 101 -6.40 2.64 0.80
CA PHE A 101 -6.34 4.06 0.44
C PHE A 101 -5.60 4.33 -0.86
N ALA A 102 -4.81 3.36 -1.35
CA ALA A 102 -4.23 3.40 -2.69
C ALA A 102 -5.18 2.76 -3.73
N VAL A 103 -5.66 1.54 -3.45
CA VAL A 103 -6.40 0.73 -4.43
C VAL A 103 -7.78 1.31 -4.73
N GLN A 104 -8.52 1.75 -3.71
CA GLN A 104 -9.90 2.23 -3.87
C GLN A 104 -9.99 3.46 -4.79
N PRO A 105 -9.26 4.56 -4.54
CA PRO A 105 -9.33 5.73 -5.43
C PRO A 105 -8.80 5.45 -6.83
N MET A 106 -7.75 4.63 -6.98
CA MET A 106 -7.26 4.23 -8.31
C MET A 106 -8.30 3.40 -9.07
N LYS A 107 -8.90 2.39 -8.42
CA LYS A 107 -9.96 1.57 -9.03
C LYS A 107 -11.15 2.43 -9.45
N ALA A 108 -11.58 3.35 -8.59
CA ALA A 108 -12.67 4.27 -8.90
C ALA A 108 -12.33 5.19 -10.08
N ALA A 109 -11.09 5.69 -10.16
CA ALA A 109 -10.64 6.50 -11.29
C ALA A 109 -10.61 5.70 -12.59
N PHE A 110 -10.13 4.45 -12.55
CA PHE A 110 -10.09 3.58 -13.71
C PHE A 110 -11.51 3.29 -14.21
N GLN A 111 -12.43 2.95 -13.30
CA GLN A 111 -13.83 2.68 -13.66
C GLN A 111 -14.56 3.87 -14.30
N LYS A 112 -14.05 5.10 -14.19
CA LYS A 112 -14.61 6.28 -14.87
C LYS A 112 -14.20 6.38 -16.34
N ILE A 113 -13.18 5.64 -16.78
CA ILE A 113 -12.79 5.62 -18.19
C ILE A 113 -13.91 4.97 -19.01
N ASP A 114 -14.29 5.62 -20.12
CA ASP A 114 -15.26 5.04 -21.06
C ASP A 114 -14.75 3.69 -21.55
N ARG A 115 -15.57 2.66 -21.33
CA ARG A 115 -15.28 1.29 -21.74
C ARG A 115 -14.99 1.15 -23.23
N ARG A 116 -15.62 1.99 -24.07
CA ARG A 116 -15.34 2.05 -25.52
C ARG A 116 -13.88 2.38 -25.81
N MET A 117 -13.24 3.20 -24.97
CA MET A 117 -11.83 3.56 -25.16
C MET A 117 -10.90 2.36 -24.94
N ILE A 118 -11.26 1.47 -24.02
CA ILE A 118 -10.53 0.23 -23.74
C ILE A 118 -10.81 -0.80 -24.84
N GLU A 119 -12.07 -0.94 -25.27
CA GLU A 119 -12.45 -1.84 -26.35
C GLU A 119 -11.78 -1.45 -27.68
N ASN A 120 -11.73 -0.16 -28.00
CA ASN A 120 -11.03 0.36 -29.18
C ASN A 120 -9.51 0.09 -29.11
N ALA A 121 -8.90 0.17 -27.92
CA ALA A 121 -7.50 -0.18 -27.74
C ALA A 121 -7.21 -1.64 -28.14
N TYR A 122 -8.10 -2.56 -27.74
CA TYR A 122 -7.99 -3.97 -28.15
C TYR A 122 -8.24 -4.18 -29.65
N VAL A 123 -9.20 -3.45 -30.24
CA VAL A 123 -9.44 -3.49 -31.70
C VAL A 123 -8.22 -3.02 -32.49
N LEU A 124 -7.49 -2.03 -31.98
CA LEU A 124 -6.22 -1.55 -32.54
C LEU A 124 -5.02 -2.49 -32.28
N GLY A 125 -5.27 -3.66 -31.68
CA GLY A 125 -4.26 -4.69 -31.46
C GLY A 125 -3.43 -4.52 -30.18
N LEU A 126 -3.77 -3.58 -29.29
CA LEU A 126 -3.06 -3.44 -28.01
C LEU A 126 -3.38 -4.59 -27.07
N SER A 127 -2.33 -5.18 -26.48
CA SER A 127 -2.45 -6.16 -25.40
C SER A 127 -2.96 -5.51 -24.10
N ALA A 128 -3.44 -6.31 -23.14
CA ALA A 128 -3.92 -5.78 -21.85
C ALA A 128 -2.85 -4.96 -21.09
N ARG A 129 -1.58 -5.34 -21.23
CA ARG A 129 -0.45 -4.61 -20.64
C ARG A 129 -0.25 -3.26 -21.34
N GLU A 130 -0.33 -3.22 -22.66
CA GLU A 130 -0.21 -1.98 -23.42
C GLU A 130 -1.39 -1.05 -23.17
N THR A 131 -2.61 -1.58 -23.14
CA THR A 131 -3.81 -0.81 -22.78
C THR A 131 -3.69 -0.21 -21.39
N PHE A 132 -3.16 -0.95 -20.41
CA PHE A 132 -2.89 -0.41 -19.08
C PHE A 132 -1.94 0.80 -19.12
N PHE A 133 -0.76 0.66 -19.71
CA PHE A 133 0.25 1.73 -19.70
C PHE A 133 -0.05 2.89 -20.67
N ARG A 134 -0.67 2.63 -21.81
CA ARG A 134 -0.89 3.63 -22.88
C ARG A 134 -2.28 4.29 -22.81
N VAL A 135 -3.27 3.63 -22.21
CA VAL A 135 -4.65 4.14 -22.16
C VAL A 135 -5.07 4.42 -20.72
N VAL A 136 -5.01 3.44 -19.83
CA VAL A 136 -5.56 3.58 -18.47
C VAL A 136 -4.76 4.55 -17.62
N ILE A 137 -3.44 4.36 -17.51
CA ILE A 137 -2.58 5.21 -16.67
C ILE A 137 -2.63 6.69 -17.12
N PRO A 138 -2.48 7.04 -18.41
CA PRO A 138 -2.51 8.44 -18.82
C PRO A 138 -3.85 9.13 -18.60
N ASN A 139 -4.97 8.40 -18.76
CA ASN A 139 -6.31 8.93 -18.55
C ASN A 139 -6.74 8.98 -17.08
N SER A 140 -5.97 8.34 -16.18
CA SER A 140 -6.28 8.26 -14.75
C SER A 140 -5.29 9.01 -13.87
N LYS A 141 -4.44 9.88 -14.44
CA LYS A 141 -3.38 10.60 -13.70
C LYS A 141 -3.92 11.33 -12.47
N SER A 142 -5.05 12.03 -12.60
CA SER A 142 -5.68 12.75 -11.48
C SER A 142 -6.08 11.80 -10.35
N GLY A 143 -6.64 10.64 -10.68
CA GLY A 143 -6.99 9.61 -9.70
C GLY A 143 -5.78 8.98 -9.01
N ILE A 144 -4.70 8.74 -9.77
CA ILE A 144 -3.45 8.20 -9.23
C ILE A 144 -2.79 9.22 -8.28
N VAL A 145 -2.78 10.50 -8.64
CA VAL A 145 -2.27 11.57 -7.77
C VAL A 145 -3.13 11.70 -6.51
N ALA A 146 -4.46 11.66 -6.64
CA ALA A 146 -5.35 11.69 -5.48
C ALA A 146 -5.09 10.51 -4.54
N ALA A 147 -4.91 9.30 -5.07
CA ALA A 147 -4.51 8.13 -4.30
C ALA A 147 -3.17 8.32 -3.59
N ALA A 148 -2.16 8.87 -4.29
CA ALA A 148 -0.85 9.14 -3.72
C ALA A 148 -0.93 10.12 -2.54
N VAL A 149 -1.70 11.21 -2.69
CA VAL A 149 -1.91 12.20 -1.61
C VAL A 149 -2.64 11.56 -0.42
N LEU A 150 -3.68 10.75 -0.66
CA LEU A 150 -4.40 10.07 0.41
C LEU A 150 -3.50 9.11 1.18
N VAL A 151 -2.69 8.30 0.50
CA VAL A 151 -1.73 7.39 1.14
C VAL A 151 -0.69 8.15 1.94
N PHE A 152 -0.15 9.24 1.38
CA PHE A 152 0.84 10.07 2.05
C PHE A 152 0.29 10.65 3.36
N LEU A 153 -0.89 11.28 3.31
CA LEU A 153 -1.54 11.86 4.48
C LEU A 153 -1.92 10.79 5.51
N HIS A 154 -2.43 9.64 5.05
CA HIS A 154 -2.80 8.54 5.93
C HIS A 154 -1.56 7.96 6.64
N THR A 155 -0.44 7.82 5.94
CA THR A 155 0.81 7.29 6.52
C THR A 155 1.38 8.23 7.60
N ILE A 156 1.29 9.55 7.40
CA ILE A 156 1.69 10.53 8.42
C ILE A 156 0.85 10.37 9.69
N GLY A 157 -0.46 10.15 9.55
CA GLY A 157 -1.40 10.02 10.66
C GLY A 157 -1.47 8.63 11.32
N ALA A 158 -0.73 7.64 10.83
CA ALA A 158 -0.88 6.24 11.23
C ALA A 158 -0.23 5.85 12.59
N PHE A 159 -0.31 6.72 13.60
CA PHE A 159 0.45 6.60 14.87
C PHE A 159 0.35 5.22 15.58
N GLY A 160 -0.87 4.68 15.74
CA GLY A 160 -1.10 3.50 16.59
C GLY A 160 -0.36 2.24 16.14
N ILE A 161 -0.36 1.93 14.83
CA ILE A 161 0.32 0.76 14.29
C ILE A 161 1.84 0.93 14.33
N LEU A 162 2.32 2.15 14.06
CA LEU A 162 3.75 2.45 14.03
C LEU A 162 4.37 2.36 15.43
N MET A 163 3.65 2.75 16.48
CA MET A 163 4.09 2.54 17.87
C MET A 163 4.20 1.06 18.23
N MET A 164 3.22 0.24 17.84
CA MET A 164 3.22 -1.19 18.16
C MET A 164 4.34 -1.95 17.44
N VAL A 165 4.54 -1.69 16.15
CA VAL A 165 5.51 -2.41 15.30
C VAL A 165 6.92 -1.81 15.43
N GLY A 166 7.00 -0.49 15.53
CA GLY A 166 8.25 0.27 15.53
C GLY A 166 8.83 0.55 16.92
N GLY A 167 8.01 0.59 17.98
CA GLY A 167 8.48 0.83 19.36
C GLY A 167 8.96 2.26 19.66
N SER A 168 8.78 3.21 18.72
CA SER A 168 9.19 4.61 18.86
C SER A 168 10.69 4.83 19.18
N ILE A 169 11.55 4.05 18.53
CA ILE A 169 13.00 4.11 18.71
C ILE A 169 13.54 5.39 18.03
N PRO A 170 14.17 6.31 18.79
CA PRO A 170 14.73 7.53 18.21
C PRO A 170 15.76 7.20 17.12
N GLY A 171 15.65 7.88 15.97
CA GLY A 171 16.56 7.70 14.83
C GLY A 171 16.19 6.56 13.87
N GLU A 172 15.34 5.61 14.26
CA GLU A 172 14.98 4.45 13.42
C GLU A 172 13.49 4.37 13.10
N THR A 173 12.62 4.46 14.11
CA THR A 173 11.18 4.20 13.97
C THR A 173 10.29 5.25 14.63
N ARG A 174 10.87 6.22 15.35
CA ARG A 174 10.14 7.34 15.94
C ARG A 174 9.60 8.28 14.86
N VAL A 175 8.28 8.32 14.73
CA VAL A 175 7.56 9.29 13.89
C VAL A 175 7.11 10.51 14.71
N ALA A 176 6.76 11.60 14.04
CA ALA A 176 6.43 12.90 14.62
C ALA A 176 4.95 13.06 14.99
N SER A 177 4.12 12.05 14.69
CA SER A 177 2.69 12.00 15.00
C SER A 177 2.38 11.68 16.45
#